data_AF-A0A1I7V6Z1-F1
#
_entry.id   AF-A0A1I7V6Z1-F1
#
_cell.length_a   1.000
_cell.length_b   1.000
_cell.length_c   1.000
_cell.angle_alpha   90.00
_cell.angle_beta   90.00
_cell.angle_gamma   90.00
#
_symmetry.space_group_name_H-M   'P 1'
#
loop_
_entity.id
_entity.type
_entity.pdbx_description
1 polymer ?
#
loop_
_entity_poly.entity_id
_entity_poly.type
_entity_poly.pdbx_seq_one_letter_code
_entity_poly.pdbx_strand_id
1 'polypeptide(L)'
;MLTENAETNQYFSYIQKEEEMEQLEMKVPRKNKSGARRYKTPSPQLLRMRRQAANARERKRMNNLNDAFDRLRTVLPSVGTGRRLSKFETLQMAQQYIDCLAELLNKPR
;
A
#
# COMPACT_ATOMS: atom_id res chain seq x y z
N MET A 1 -1.78 4.48 18.99
CA MET A 1 -0.52 4.55 18.23
C MET A 1 -0.08 3.12 17.95
N LEU A 2 -0.18 2.67 16.69
CA LEU A 2 0.25 1.31 16.31
C LEU A 2 1.76 1.35 16.16
N THR A 3 2.49 0.64 17.02
CA THR A 3 3.94 0.48 16.89
C THR A 3 4.22 -0.24 15.57
N GLU A 4 4.78 0.48 14.59
CA GLU A 4 5.48 -0.13 13.47
C GLU A 4 6.72 -0.81 14.06
N ASN A 5 6.59 -2.08 14.44
CA ASN A 5 7.71 -2.85 14.99
C ASN A 5 8.79 -2.95 13.92
N ALA A 6 9.96 -2.36 14.18
CA ALA A 6 11.17 -2.44 13.35
C ALA A 6 11.55 -3.90 13.00
N GLU A 7 11.18 -4.84 13.87
CA GLU A 7 11.29 -6.29 13.68
C GLU A 7 10.61 -6.77 12.40
N THR A 8 9.46 -6.20 12.02
CA THR A 8 8.69 -6.63 10.84
C THR A 8 9.38 -6.26 9.53
N ASN A 9 10.08 -5.12 9.48
CA ASN A 9 10.84 -4.68 8.30
C ASN A 9 12.17 -5.43 8.18
N GLN A 10 12.86 -5.62 9.31
CA GLN A 10 14.09 -6.43 9.35
C GLN A 10 13.80 -7.87 8.93
N TYR A 11 12.67 -8.43 9.36
CA TYR A 11 12.25 -9.77 9.01
C TYR A 11 11.87 -9.91 7.53
N PHE A 12 11.19 -8.91 6.96
CA PHE A 12 10.91 -8.87 5.52
C PHE A 12 12.19 -8.92 4.68
N SER A 13 13.20 -8.14 5.09
CA SER A 13 14.51 -8.13 4.44
C SER A 13 15.23 -9.47 4.59
N TYR A 14 15.06 -10.16 5.71
CA TYR A 14 15.62 -11.50 5.94
C TYR A 14 14.95 -12.55 5.04
N ILE A 15 13.63 -12.52 4.89
CA ILE A 15 12.90 -13.47 4.01
C ILE A 15 13.20 -13.21 2.54
N GLN A 16 13.34 -11.96 2.12
CA GLN A 16 13.80 -11.64 0.76
C GLN A 16 15.20 -12.21 0.50
N LYS A 17 16.10 -12.11 1.48
CA LYS A 17 17.45 -12.71 1.41
C LYS A 17 17.39 -14.24 1.42
N GLU A 18 16.54 -14.89 2.22
CA GLU A 18 16.41 -16.36 2.17
C GLU A 18 15.82 -16.86 0.84
N GLU A 19 14.83 -16.17 0.27
CA GLU A 19 14.29 -16.51 -1.05
C GLU A 19 15.34 -16.30 -2.16
N GLU A 20 16.22 -15.30 -2.06
CA GLU A 20 17.37 -15.14 -2.96
C GLU A 20 18.43 -16.23 -2.79
N MET A 21 18.74 -16.62 -1.54
CA MET A 21 19.70 -17.69 -1.22
C MET A 21 19.20 -19.06 -1.69
N GLU A 22 17.91 -19.36 -1.54
CA GLU A 22 17.30 -20.60 -2.04
C GLU A 22 17.31 -20.64 -3.58
N GLN A 23 17.10 -19.51 -4.24
CA GLN A 23 17.24 -19.37 -5.70
C GLN A 23 18.69 -19.53 -6.18
N LEU A 24 19.67 -19.12 -5.36
CA LEU A 24 21.10 -19.36 -5.60
C LEU A 24 21.44 -20.84 -5.44
N GLU A 25 20.91 -21.53 -4.43
CA GLU A 25 21.09 -22.98 -4.27
C GLU A 25 20.46 -23.79 -5.40
N MET A 26 19.35 -23.32 -5.98
CA MET A 26 18.71 -23.96 -7.14
C MET A 26 19.54 -23.88 -8.44
N LYS A 27 20.53 -22.98 -8.51
CA LYS A 27 21.44 -22.85 -9.67
C LYS A 27 22.65 -23.78 -9.58
N VAL A 28 22.85 -24.46 -8.45
CA VAL A 28 23.92 -25.46 -8.29
C VAL A 28 23.53 -26.73 -9.06
N PRO A 29 24.37 -27.26 -9.98
CA PRO A 29 24.02 -28.45 -10.75
C PRO A 29 23.93 -29.67 -9.83
N ARG A 30 22.71 -30.12 -9.52
CA ARG A 30 22.49 -31.34 -8.75
C ARG A 30 22.63 -32.55 -9.67
N LYS A 31 23.62 -33.40 -9.41
CA LYS A 31 23.79 -34.71 -10.07
C LYS A 31 22.46 -35.50 -9.99
N ASN A 32 22.02 -35.96 -11.15
CA ASN A 32 20.72 -36.59 -11.43
C ASN A 32 20.23 -37.56 -10.35
N LYS A 33 19.07 -37.26 -9.76
CA LYS A 33 18.09 -38.26 -9.31
C LYS A 33 16.71 -37.82 -9.76
N SER A 34 16.20 -38.53 -10.76
CA SER A 34 14.82 -38.51 -11.23
C SER A 34 13.85 -38.74 -10.07
N GLY A 35 13.15 -37.70 -9.67
CA GLY A 35 12.07 -37.76 -8.70
C GLY A 35 11.32 -36.44 -8.77
N ALA A 36 10.03 -36.50 -9.09
CA ALA A 36 9.17 -35.35 -9.33
C ALA A 36 9.48 -34.20 -8.36
N ARG A 37 9.67 -32.99 -8.89
CA ARG A 37 9.66 -31.75 -8.09
C ARG A 37 8.27 -31.62 -7.48
N ARG A 38 8.02 -32.33 -6.37
CA ARG A 38 6.86 -32.17 -5.51
C ARG A 38 6.92 -30.71 -5.07
N TYR A 39 6.01 -29.88 -5.59
CA TYR A 39 5.77 -28.55 -5.02
C TYR A 39 5.42 -28.80 -3.55
N LYS A 40 6.40 -28.68 -2.66
CA LYS A 40 6.17 -28.76 -1.22
C LYS A 40 5.36 -27.52 -0.89
N THR A 41 4.16 -27.71 -0.35
CA THR A 41 3.35 -26.61 0.16
C THR A 41 4.19 -25.86 1.20
N PRO A 42 4.25 -24.52 1.13
CA PRO A 42 5.01 -23.73 2.09
C PRO A 42 4.55 -24.00 3.52
N SER A 43 5.46 -23.92 4.49
CA SER A 43 5.10 -24.11 5.89
C SER A 43 4.01 -23.11 6.33
N PRO A 44 3.10 -23.49 7.25
CA PRO A 44 2.06 -22.57 7.74
C PRO A 44 2.64 -21.25 8.30
N GLN A 45 3.85 -21.30 8.87
CA GLN A 45 4.58 -20.11 9.33
C GLN A 45 4.95 -19.20 8.16
N LEU A 46 5.57 -19.74 7.10
CA LEU A 46 5.92 -18.96 5.90
C LEU A 46 4.68 -18.33 5.24
N LEU A 47 3.56 -19.07 5.17
CA LEU A 47 2.28 -18.53 4.66
C LEU A 47 1.75 -17.37 5.53
N ARG A 48 1.80 -17.51 6.87
CA ARG A 48 1.41 -16.44 7.80
C ARG A 48 2.25 -15.18 7.58
N MET A 49 3.54 -15.35 7.37
CA MET A 49 4.48 -14.26 7.18
C MET A 49 4.25 -13.56 5.84
N ARG A 50 4.07 -14.32 4.74
CA ARG A 50 3.71 -13.76 3.43
C ARG A 50 2.43 -12.93 3.48
N ARG A 51 1.44 -13.38 4.27
CA ARG A 51 0.21 -12.60 4.51
C ARG A 51 0.47 -11.33 5.30
N GLN A 52 1.23 -11.39 6.40
CA GLN A 52 1.62 -10.20 7.16
C GLN A 52 2.34 -9.19 6.27
N ALA A 53 3.20 -9.71 5.39
CA ALA A 53 3.95 -8.95 4.42
C ALA A 53 3.06 -8.21 3.43
N ALA A 54 2.10 -8.92 2.84
CA ALA A 54 1.09 -8.32 1.96
C ALA A 54 0.27 -7.25 2.68
N ASN A 55 -0.16 -7.50 3.92
CA ASN A 55 -0.94 -6.55 4.70
C ASN A 55 -0.16 -5.26 5.01
N ALA A 56 1.15 -5.35 5.27
CA ALA A 56 2.00 -4.18 5.50
C ALA A 56 2.10 -3.31 4.23
N ARG A 57 2.26 -3.93 3.06
CA ARG A 57 2.27 -3.21 1.77
C ARG A 57 0.95 -2.51 1.50
N GLU A 58 -0.18 -3.17 1.75
CA GLU A 58 -1.49 -2.55 1.55
C GLU A 58 -1.74 -1.39 2.50
N ARG A 59 -1.32 -1.49 3.78
CA ARG A 59 -1.36 -0.35 4.70
C ARG A 59 -0.57 0.84 4.18
N LYS A 60 0.66 0.63 3.69
CA LYS A 60 1.47 1.69 3.09
C LYS A 60 0.79 2.32 1.88
N ARG A 61 0.22 1.50 0.98
CA ARG A 61 -0.56 1.97 -0.16
C ARG A 61 -1.75 2.84 0.28
N MET A 62 -2.48 2.40 1.31
CA MET A 62 -3.65 3.11 1.84
C MET A 62 -3.25 4.42 2.54
N ASN A 63 -2.12 4.45 3.25
CA ASN A 63 -1.59 5.68 3.85
C ASN A 63 -1.29 6.73 2.77
N ASN A 64 -0.59 6.35 1.69
CA ASN A 64 -0.33 7.26 0.57
C ASN A 64 -1.63 7.83 -0.05
N LEU A 65 -2.68 7.00 -0.16
CA LEU A 65 -3.99 7.45 -0.63
C LEU A 65 -4.62 8.45 0.33
N ASN A 66 -4.58 8.16 1.64
CA ASN A 66 -5.15 9.05 2.66
C ASN A 66 -4.40 10.40 2.71
N ASP A 67 -3.07 10.40 2.54
CA ASP A 67 -2.26 11.61 2.44
C ASP A 67 -2.69 12.48 1.25
N ALA A 68 -2.99 11.86 0.10
CA ALA A 68 -3.50 12.58 -1.06
C ALA A 68 -4.89 13.20 -0.80
N PHE A 69 -5.77 12.47 -0.11
CA PHE A 69 -7.06 13.01 0.34
C PHE A 69 -6.89 14.18 1.31
N ASP A 70 -5.90 14.14 2.21
CA ASP A 70 -5.64 15.25 3.12
C ASP A 70 -5.11 16.48 2.40
N ARG A 71 -4.20 16.30 1.44
CA ARG A 71 -3.76 17.39 0.57
C ARG A 71 -4.94 18.02 -0.18
N LEU A 72 -5.83 17.21 -0.75
CA LEU A 72 -7.04 17.72 -1.40
C LEU A 72 -7.88 18.57 -0.45
N ARG A 73 -8.11 18.11 0.80
CA ARG A 73 -8.87 18.88 1.79
C ARG A 73 -8.28 20.25 2.11
N THR A 74 -6.96 20.44 2.00
CA THR A 74 -6.31 21.73 2.27
C THR A 74 -6.63 22.81 1.23
N VAL A 75 -7.00 22.41 0.01
CA VAL A 75 -7.31 23.34 -1.09
C VAL A 75 -8.82 23.51 -1.30
N LEU A 76 -9.64 22.73 -0.60
CA LEU A 76 -11.09 22.87 -0.66
C LEU A 76 -11.57 24.04 0.22
N PRO A 77 -12.65 24.73 -0.19
CA PRO A 77 -13.24 25.78 0.62
C PRO A 77 -13.66 25.21 1.99
N SER A 78 -13.11 25.81 3.06
CA SER A 78 -13.37 25.35 4.42
C SER A 78 -14.81 25.66 4.82
N VAL A 79 -15.60 24.62 5.07
CA VAL A 79 -16.86 24.76 5.82
C VAL A 79 -16.42 25.06 7.25
N GLY A 80 -16.57 26.30 7.72
CA GLY A 80 -15.98 26.91 8.93
C GLY A 80 -16.27 26.27 10.30
N THR A 81 -16.42 24.95 10.35
CA THR A 81 -16.73 24.09 11.50
C THR A 81 -15.50 23.34 12.02
N GLY A 82 -14.34 23.45 11.35
CA GLY A 82 -13.11 22.71 11.71
C GLY A 82 -13.22 21.18 11.56
N ARG A 83 -14.34 20.67 11.03
CA ARG A 83 -14.60 19.24 10.83
C ARG A 83 -13.88 18.74 9.58
N ARG A 84 -13.20 17.59 9.70
CA ARG A 84 -12.61 16.87 8.55
C ARG A 84 -13.71 16.20 7.72
N LEU A 85 -13.75 16.50 6.42
CA LEU A 85 -14.69 15.90 5.47
C LEU A 85 -14.42 14.41 5.28
N SER A 86 -15.48 13.59 5.17
CA SER A 86 -15.37 12.19 4.75
C SER A 86 -14.83 12.07 3.32
N LYS A 87 -14.45 10.85 2.88
CA LYS A 87 -13.94 10.64 1.52
C LYS A 87 -14.95 11.04 0.45
N PHE A 88 -16.22 10.68 0.64
CA PHE A 88 -17.30 11.04 -0.26
C PHE A 88 -17.51 12.56 -0.31
N GLU A 89 -17.67 13.20 0.86
CA GLU A 89 -17.83 14.67 0.95
C GLU A 89 -16.64 15.41 0.32
N THR A 90 -15.41 14.91 0.49
CA THR A 90 -14.20 15.50 -0.10
C THR A 90 -14.26 15.47 -1.63
N LEU A 91 -14.68 14.35 -2.23
CA LEU A 91 -14.79 14.23 -3.69
C LEU A 91 -15.92 15.09 -4.24
N GLN A 92 -17.08 15.08 -3.58
CA GLN A 92 -18.23 15.86 -3.99
C GLN A 92 -17.92 17.37 -3.96
N MET A 93 -17.27 17.85 -2.89
CA MET A 93 -16.88 19.24 -2.76
C MET A 93 -15.80 19.62 -3.79
N ALA A 94 -14.85 18.73 -4.08
CA ALA A 94 -13.85 18.97 -5.12
C ALA A 94 -14.48 19.18 -6.49
N GLN A 95 -15.45 18.34 -6.87
CA GLN A 95 -16.18 18.48 -8.13
C GLN A 95 -16.92 19.83 -8.18
N GLN A 96 -17.73 20.13 -7.17
CA GLN A 96 -18.46 21.40 -7.09
C GLN A 96 -17.52 22.62 -7.14
N TYR A 97 -16.37 22.54 -6.48
CA TYR A 97 -15.43 23.64 -6.45
C TYR A 97 -14.78 23.89 -7.81
N ILE A 98 -14.42 22.82 -8.55
CA ILE A 98 -13.93 22.94 -9.93
C ILE A 98 -15.00 23.61 -10.81
N ASP A 99 -16.25 23.16 -10.73
CA ASP A 99 -17.36 23.71 -11.52
C ASP A 99 -17.58 25.20 -11.22
N CYS A 100 -17.64 25.58 -9.94
CA CYS A 100 -17.79 26.98 -9.54
C CYS A 100 -16.63 27.88 -10.02
N LEU A 101 -15.39 27.40 -9.95
CA LEU A 101 -14.23 28.14 -10.46
C LEU A 101 -14.30 28.30 -12.00
N ALA A 102 -14.73 27.26 -12.71
CA ALA A 102 -14.91 27.32 -14.16
C ALA A 102 -16.02 28.31 -14.56
N GLU A 103 -17.15 28.33 -13.84
CA GLU A 103 -18.22 29.31 -14.06
C GLU A 103 -17.74 30.75 -13.79
N LEU A 104 -17.00 30.96 -12.69
CA LEU A 104 -16.47 32.27 -12.33
C LEU A 104 -15.55 32.83 -13.42
N LEU A 105 -14.70 31.99 -14.00
CA LEU A 105 -13.79 32.38 -15.09
C LEU A 105 -14.51 32.66 -16.41
N ASN A 106 -15.65 32.03 -16.66
CA ASN A 106 -16.44 32.21 -17.88
C ASN A 106 -17.51 33.30 -17.78
N LYS A 107 -17.68 33.91 -16.61
CA LYS A 107 -18.67 34.98 -16.41
C LYS A 107 -18.18 36.27 -17.09
N PRO A 108 -18.95 36.86 -18.02
CA PRO A 108 -18.57 38.13 -18.64
C PRO A 108 -18.46 39.23 -17.56
N ARG A 109 -17.45 40.10 -17.71
CA ARG A 109 -17.17 41.22 -16.79
C ARG A 109 -18.30 42.25 -16.78
#